data_AF-A0AAN0YLU3-F1
#
_entry.id   AF-A0AAN0YLU3-F1
#
_cell.length_a   1.000
_cell.length_b   1.000
_cell.length_c   1.000
_cell.angle_alpha   90.00
_cell.angle_beta   90.00
_cell.angle_gamma   90.00
#
_symmetry.space_group_name_H-M   'P 1'
#
loop_
_entity.id
_entity.type
_entity.pdbx_description
1 polymer ?
#
loop_
_entity_poly.entity_id
_entity_poly.type
_entity_poly.pdbx_seq_one_letter_code
_entity_poly.pdbx_strand_id
1 'polypeptide(L)'
;MVGDFNKIGIGFNLKHIREKNEELWNRYKDRLIEGYPAIRELDHVYMNELIEHIDGRVLLEFLRECMLKELGEGIDSFNNFKNLEEKCEG
;
A
#
# COMPACT_ATOMS: atom_id res chain seq x y z
N MET A 1 13.05 -16.08 19.51
CA MET A 1 13.26 -15.53 18.16
C MET A 1 11.89 -15.16 17.62
N VAL A 2 11.50 -13.88 17.74
CA VAL A 2 10.27 -13.39 17.10
C VAL A 2 10.66 -13.17 15.64
N GLY A 3 10.39 -14.16 14.80
CA GLY A 3 10.75 -14.13 13.38
C GLY A 3 10.07 -12.96 12.67
N ASP A 4 10.65 -12.56 11.53
CA ASP A 4 10.22 -11.50 10.59
C ASP A 4 8.79 -11.69 10.00
N PHE A 5 7.80 -12.10 10.79
CA PHE A 5 6.39 -12.18 10.37
C PHE A 5 5.82 -10.79 10.03
N ASN A 6 6.42 -9.72 10.56
CA ASN A 6 6.07 -8.33 10.23
C ASN A 6 6.42 -7.94 8.79
N LYS A 7 7.07 -8.81 8.00
CA LYS A 7 7.38 -8.56 6.58
C LYS A 7 6.63 -9.48 5.63
N ILE A 8 5.58 -10.15 6.10
CA ILE A 8 4.69 -10.98 5.28
C ILE A 8 3.53 -10.10 4.82
N GLY A 9 3.73 -9.38 3.72
CA GLY A 9 2.72 -8.43 3.22
C GLY A 9 3.15 -7.71 1.95
N ILE A 10 2.25 -6.86 1.44
CA ILE A 10 2.55 -5.98 0.31
C ILE A 10 3.52 -4.90 0.80
N GLY A 11 4.75 -4.90 0.27
CA GLY A 11 5.78 -3.91 0.55
C GLY A 11 5.75 -2.76 -0.46
N PHE A 12 5.99 -1.54 0.00
CA PHE A 12 5.98 -0.33 -0.82
C PHE A 12 7.32 0.37 -0.80
N ASN A 13 7.80 0.77 -1.97
CA ASN A 13 8.92 1.68 -2.08
C ASN A 13 8.41 3.13 -1.96
N LEU A 14 8.28 3.63 -0.73
CA LEU A 14 7.83 4.99 -0.45
C LEU A 14 8.75 6.03 -1.08
N LYS A 15 10.06 5.77 -1.13
CA LYS A 15 11.00 6.66 -1.82
C LYS A 15 10.64 6.81 -3.29
N HIS A 16 10.37 5.72 -3.99
CA HIS A 16 9.93 5.75 -5.38
C HIS A 16 8.62 6.53 -5.54
N ILE A 17 7.63 6.30 -4.67
CA ILE A 17 6.35 7.02 -4.70
C ILE A 17 6.57 8.53 -4.51
N ARG A 18 7.42 8.94 -3.56
CA ARG A 18 7.77 10.36 -3.33
C ARG A 18 8.45 10.99 -4.55
N GLU A 19 9.34 10.26 -5.22
CA GLU A 19 10.14 10.79 -6.34
C GLU A 19 9.41 10.77 -7.68
N LYS A 20 8.60 9.73 -7.95
CA LYS A 20 7.97 9.49 -9.26
C LYS A 20 6.48 9.79 -9.28
N ASN A 21 5.85 9.85 -8.12
CA ASN A 21 4.42 10.07 -7.98
C ASN A 21 4.13 11.02 -6.82
N GLU A 22 4.78 12.18 -6.85
CA GLU A 22 4.71 13.20 -5.79
C GLU A 22 3.26 13.65 -5.53
N GLU A 23 2.42 13.71 -6.58
CA GLU A 23 1.00 14.02 -6.47
C GLU A 23 0.26 13.02 -5.57
N LEU A 24 0.49 11.72 -5.79
CA LEU A 24 -0.11 10.67 -4.97
C LEU A 24 0.39 10.77 -3.54
N TRP A 25 1.70 10.93 -3.34
CA TRP A 25 2.25 11.12 -2.01
C TRP A 25 1.60 12.32 -1.30
N ASN A 26 1.53 13.48 -1.95
CA ASN A 26 0.96 14.69 -1.35
C ASN A 26 -0.53 14.56 -0.99
N ARG A 27 -1.29 13.73 -1.71
CA ARG A 27 -2.72 13.46 -1.43
C ARG A 27 -2.96 12.63 -0.16
N TYR A 28 -1.99 11.79 0.21
CA TYR A 28 -2.12 10.83 1.32
C TYR A 28 -1.19 11.10 2.49
N LYS A 29 -0.05 11.80 2.29
CA LYS A 29 1.02 11.96 3.29
C LYS A 29 0.53 12.41 4.66
N ASP A 30 -0.39 13.37 4.72
CA ASP A 30 -0.81 13.94 6.01
C ASP A 30 -1.58 12.90 6.83
N ARG A 31 -2.48 12.15 6.19
CA ARG A 31 -3.22 11.03 6.80
C ARG A 31 -2.31 9.87 7.18
N LEU A 32 -1.31 9.58 6.35
CA LEU A 32 -0.34 8.52 6.63
C LEU A 32 0.59 8.90 7.79
N ILE A 33 1.04 10.15 7.86
CA ILE A 33 1.91 10.68 8.92
C ILE A 33 1.15 10.82 10.23
N GLU A 34 -0.14 11.18 10.20
CA GLU A 34 -0.98 11.23 11.39
C GLU A 34 -1.06 9.87 12.10
N GLY A 35 -1.27 8.80 11.35
CA GLY A 35 -1.28 7.44 11.90
C GLY A 35 0.10 6.89 12.20
N TYR A 36 1.09 7.17 11.35
CA TYR A 36 2.44 6.63 11.47
C TYR A 36 3.52 7.69 11.17
N PRO A 37 3.89 8.56 12.15
CA PRO A 37 4.75 9.72 11.89
C PRO A 37 6.12 9.40 11.27
N ALA A 38 6.69 8.24 11.63
CA ALA A 38 7.98 7.78 11.13
C ALA A 38 7.96 7.47 9.62
N ILE A 39 6.79 7.30 9.00
CA ILE A 39 6.64 6.94 7.58
C ILE A 39 7.33 7.92 6.62
N ARG A 40 7.52 9.18 7.05
CA ARG A 40 8.20 10.21 6.26
C ARG A 40 9.68 9.89 6.01
N GLU A 41 10.31 9.19 6.94
CA GLU A 41 11.75 8.88 6.91
C GLU A 41 12.02 7.49 6.33
N LEU A 42 10.98 6.66 6.17
CA LEU A 42 11.10 5.31 5.65
C LEU A 42 11.19 5.31 4.12
N ASP A 43 12.16 4.57 3.59
CA ASP A 43 12.27 4.30 2.15
C ASP A 43 11.36 3.15 1.72
N HIS A 44 11.18 2.15 2.59
CA HIS A 44 10.33 1.00 2.37
C HIS A 44 9.44 0.74 3.59
N VAL A 45 8.21 0.30 3.36
CA VAL A 45 7.27 -0.06 4.44
C VAL A 45 6.37 -1.20 4.00
N TYR A 46 5.92 -2.04 4.93
CA TYR A 46 4.97 -3.11 4.64
C TYR A 46 3.55 -2.74 5.08
N MET A 47 2.55 -3.17 4.31
CA MET A 47 1.14 -2.85 4.57
C MET A 47 0.66 -3.30 5.95
N ASN A 48 1.12 -4.46 6.41
CA ASN A 48 0.77 -5.00 7.72
C ASN A 48 1.40 -4.20 8.87
N GLU A 49 2.48 -3.44 8.63
CA GLU A 49 2.99 -2.47 9.61
C GLU A 49 2.10 -1.22 9.65
N LEU A 50 1.52 -0.84 8.51
CA LEU A 50 0.67 0.35 8.43
C LEU A 50 -0.75 0.13 8.96
N ILE A 51 -1.31 -1.08 8.79
CA ILE A 51 -2.72 -1.37 9.10
C ILE A 51 -3.05 -1.26 10.60
N GLU A 52 -2.05 -1.40 11.48
CA GLU A 52 -2.22 -1.20 12.92
C GLU A 52 -2.25 0.29 13.33
N HIS A 53 -1.83 1.17 12.42
CA HIS A 53 -1.59 2.59 12.71
C HIS A 53 -2.46 3.54 11.90
N ILE A 54 -2.93 3.11 10.73
CA ILE A 54 -3.61 3.95 9.75
C ILE A 54 -4.96 3.32 9.43
N ASP A 55 -5.99 4.17 9.28
CA ASP A 55 -7.32 3.72 8.86
C ASP A 55 -7.24 2.87 7.58
N GLY A 56 -7.80 1.66 7.65
CA GLY A 56 -7.74 0.69 6.56
C GLY A 56 -8.33 1.21 5.24
N ARG A 57 -9.31 2.13 5.28
CA ARG A 57 -9.86 2.76 4.07
C ARG A 57 -8.84 3.67 3.41
N VAL A 58 -8.10 4.46 4.20
CA VAL A 58 -7.03 5.34 3.69
C VAL A 58 -5.93 4.49 3.06
N LEU A 59 -5.56 3.38 3.69
CA LEU A 59 -4.57 2.46 3.14
C LEU A 59 -5.04 1.76 1.85
N LEU A 60 -6.29 1.30 1.81
CA LEU A 60 -6.87 0.69 0.61
C LEU A 60 -6.97 1.68 -0.55
N GLU A 61 -7.36 2.92 -0.29
CA GLU A 61 -7.40 3.99 -1.30
C GLU A 61 -6.00 4.30 -1.84
N PHE A 62 -5.01 4.47 -0.96
CA PHE A 62 -3.62 4.68 -1.32
C PHE A 62 -3.07 3.52 -2.16
N LEU A 63 -3.30 2.28 -1.73
CA LEU A 63 -2.92 1.06 -2.45
C LEU A 63 -3.55 1.03 -3.84
N ARG A 64 -4.86 1.27 -3.93
CA ARG A 64 -5.59 1.25 -5.21
C ARG A 64 -5.01 2.26 -6.18
N GLU A 65 -4.66 3.46 -5.73
CA GLU A 65 -4.06 4.48 -6.61
C GLU A 65 -2.60 4.18 -6.98
N CYS A 66 -1.81 3.61 -6.07
CA CYS A 66 -0.48 3.09 -6.40
C CYS A 66 -0.57 2.06 -7.53
N MET A 67 -1.46 1.07 -7.37
CA MET A 67 -1.65 0.01 -8.35
C MET A 67 -2.26 0.52 -9.65
N LEU A 68 -3.26 1.41 -9.63
CA LEU A 68 -3.90 1.91 -10.85
C LEU A 68 -2.95 2.75 -11.71
N LYS A 69 -2.00 3.49 -11.12
CA LYS A 69 -0.98 4.20 -11.91
C LYS A 69 0.00 3.23 -12.57
N GLU A 70 0.40 2.15 -11.89
CA GLU A 70 1.23 1.10 -12.50
C GLU A 70 0.44 0.25 -13.50
N LEU A 71 -0.86 0.01 -13.26
CA LEU A 71 -1.73 -0.77 -14.14
C LEU A 71 -2.15 -0.02 -15.40
N GLY A 72 -2.17 1.32 -15.37
CA GLY A 72 -2.35 2.14 -16.57
C GLY A 72 -1.28 1.88 -17.64
N GLU A 73 -0.13 1.32 -17.24
CA GLU A 73 0.94 0.87 -18.14
C GLU A 73 0.93 -0.67 -18.40
N GLY A 74 0.01 -1.43 -17.78
CA GLY A 74 0.04 -2.90 -17.79
C GLY A 74 -1.29 -3.60 -17.47
N ILE A 75 -2.37 -3.24 -18.16
CA ILE A 75 -3.76 -3.69 -17.93
C ILE A 75 -3.98 -5.23 -17.98
N ASP A 76 -3.01 -6.06 -18.38
CA ASP A 76 -3.26 -7.50 -18.58
C ASP A 76 -3.18 -8.38 -17.30
N SER A 77 -2.66 -7.90 -16.17
CA SER A 77 -2.35 -8.80 -15.03
C SER A 77 -3.40 -8.86 -13.90
N PHE A 78 -4.41 -7.99 -13.89
CA PHE A 78 -5.32 -7.86 -12.73
C PHE A 78 -6.54 -8.79 -12.74
N ASN A 79 -6.78 -9.54 -13.81
CA ASN A 79 -7.87 -10.52 -13.87
C ASN A 79 -7.71 -11.69 -12.88
N ASN A 80 -6.61 -11.77 -12.12
CA ASN A 80 -6.40 -12.81 -11.12
C ASN A 80 -6.88 -12.48 -9.69
N PHE A 81 -7.17 -11.22 -9.35
CA PHE A 81 -7.72 -10.91 -8.01
C PHE A 81 -9.22 -11.23 -7.88
N LYS A 82 -9.95 -11.26 -9.01
CA LYS A 82 -11.38 -11.60 -9.02
C LYS A 82 -11.67 -13.07 -8.66
N ASN A 83 -10.64 -13.95 -8.67
CA ASN A 83 -10.76 -15.35 -8.29
C ASN A 83 -10.70 -15.62 -6.76
N LEU A 84 -10.50 -14.58 -5.93
CA LEU A 84 -10.50 -14.73 -4.47
C LEU A 84 -11.86 -14.43 -3.84
N GLU A 85 -12.73 -13.63 -4.47
CA GLU A 85 -14.07 -13.35 -3.94
C GLU A 85 -15.02 -14.55 -4.11
N GLU A 86 -14.88 -15.37 -5.16
CA GLU A 86 -15.73 -16.56 -5.35
C GLU A 86 -15.38 -17.76 -4.45
N LYS A 87 -14.35 -17.66 -3.59
CA LYS A 87 -14.02 -18.72 -2.62
C LYS A 87 -14.52 -18.46 -1.19
N CYS A 88 -15.19 -17.32 -0.95
CA CYS A 88 -15.73 -16.98 0.38
C CYS A 88 -17.26 -17.03 0.47
N GLU A 89 -17.96 -17.45 -0.59
CA GLU A 89 -19.37 -17.85 -0.52
C GLU A 89 -19.47 -19.38 -0.72
N GLY A 90 -19.22 -20.09 0.37
CA GLY A 90 -19.68 -21.47 0.58
C GLY A 90 -20.90 -21.46 1.49
#